data_AF-A0A6G0VKI9-F1
#
_entry.id   AF-A0A6G0VKI9-F1
#
_cell.length_a   1.000
_cell.length_b   1.000
_cell.length_c   1.000
_cell.angle_alpha   90.00
_cell.angle_beta   90.00
_cell.angle_gamma   90.00
#
_symmetry.space_group_name_H-M   'P 1'
#
loop_
_entity.id
_entity.type
_entity.pdbx_description
1 polymer ?
#
loop_
_entity_poly.entity_id
_entity_poly.type
_entity_poly.pdbx_seq_one_letter_code
_entity_poly.pdbx_strand_id
1 'polypeptide(L)'
;SSVVSYCETFTLAASVLFAIRQLKRIACDFKTNIFIRCIKMNLLKCSTDCRSLVRLVHEKSDPEYPQYTSFLSRLKTFDSHPPRSYQDKYSLAECGFIYSGTKDLVQCYYCGLLLVNWGENDEVWQQHVVHNPKCVYVLLYKGAQFITNVKNEFNDIRNNRGNSNDQVHRCKTE
;
A
#
# COMPACT_ATOMS: atom_id res chain seq x y z
N SER A 1 -38.74 22.11 41.14
CA SER A 1 -38.73 20.86 40.34
C SER A 1 -37.77 20.92 39.15
N SER A 2 -36.52 21.37 39.33
CA SER A 2 -35.64 21.64 38.17
C SER A 2 -34.22 21.08 38.30
N VAL A 3 -33.84 20.51 39.46
CA VAL A 3 -32.46 20.04 39.71
C VAL A 3 -32.32 18.53 39.42
N VAL A 4 -33.38 17.75 39.58
CA VAL A 4 -33.36 16.28 39.38
C VAL A 4 -33.25 15.90 37.89
N SER A 5 -33.82 16.70 36.99
CA SER A 5 -33.81 16.45 35.54
C SER A 5 -32.44 16.67 34.88
N TYR A 6 -31.57 17.51 35.45
CA TYR A 6 -30.21 17.75 34.93
C TYR A 6 -29.22 16.63 35.27
N CYS A 7 -29.42 15.90 36.36
CA CYS A 7 -28.51 14.83 36.78
C CYS A 7 -28.66 13.56 35.91
N GLU A 8 -29.90 13.25 35.51
CA GLU A 8 -30.20 12.11 34.63
C GLU A 8 -29.69 12.34 33.20
N THR A 9 -29.78 13.56 32.68
CA THR A 9 -29.28 13.92 31.34
C THR A 9 -27.74 13.93 31.26
N PHE A 10 -27.05 14.34 32.32
CA PHE A 10 -25.58 14.29 32.39
C PHE A 10 -25.04 12.85 32.43
N THR A 11 -25.74 11.96 33.12
CA THR A 11 -25.37 10.54 33.24
C THR A 11 -25.58 9.78 31.93
N LEU A 12 -26.63 10.10 31.17
CA LEU A 12 -26.87 9.56 29.83
C LEU A 12 -25.81 10.03 28.82
N ALA A 13 -25.43 11.30 28.84
CA ALA A 13 -24.41 11.83 27.94
C ALA A 13 -23.01 11.23 28.19
N ALA A 14 -22.63 11.03 29.45
CA ALA A 14 -21.35 10.43 29.82
C ALA A 14 -21.25 8.95 29.43
N SER A 15 -22.35 8.20 29.57
CA SER A 15 -22.42 6.78 29.16
C SER A 15 -22.43 6.61 27.64
N VAL A 16 -23.08 7.51 26.89
CA VAL A 16 -23.00 7.55 25.42
C VAL A 16 -21.60 7.93 24.94
N LEU A 17 -20.94 8.92 25.56
CA LEU A 17 -19.54 9.27 25.25
C LEU A 17 -18.55 8.15 25.60
N PHE A 18 -18.80 7.42 26.69
CA PHE A 18 -18.02 6.23 27.04
C PHE A 18 -18.22 5.11 26.02
N ALA A 19 -19.47 4.84 25.61
CA ALA A 19 -19.77 3.86 24.56
C ALA A 19 -19.15 4.24 23.21
N ILE A 20 -19.21 5.51 22.80
CA ILE A 20 -18.56 6.02 21.59
C ILE A 20 -17.03 5.90 21.70
N ARG A 21 -16.44 6.18 22.87
CA ARG A 21 -15.01 5.97 23.13
C ARG A 21 -14.63 4.48 23.04
N GLN A 22 -15.45 3.58 23.58
CA GLN A 22 -15.22 2.14 23.48
C GLN A 22 -15.36 1.63 22.04
N LEU A 23 -16.35 2.12 21.28
CA LEU A 23 -16.51 1.78 19.86
C LEU A 23 -15.37 2.31 19.00
N LYS A 24 -14.85 3.52 19.27
CA LYS A 24 -13.63 4.05 18.63
C LYS A 24 -12.39 3.23 18.98
N ARG A 25 -12.30 2.71 20.21
CA ARG A 25 -11.19 1.86 20.68
C ARG A 25 -11.23 0.48 20.03
N ILE A 26 -12.41 -0.13 19.93
CA ILE A 26 -12.64 -1.40 19.23
C ILE A 26 -12.39 -1.27 17.72
N ALA A 27 -12.78 -0.15 17.09
CA ALA A 27 -12.45 0.13 15.69
C ALA A 27 -10.94 0.35 15.46
N CYS A 28 -10.23 0.88 16.46
CA CYS A 28 -8.77 0.96 16.45
C CYS A 28 -8.15 -0.44 16.59
N ASP A 29 -8.68 -1.27 17.49
CA ASP A 29 -8.20 -2.63 17.79
C ASP A 29 -8.42 -3.64 16.64
N PHE A 30 -9.43 -3.41 15.78
CA PHE A 30 -9.64 -4.22 14.58
C PHE A 30 -8.63 -3.89 13.46
N LYS A 31 -8.21 -2.62 13.34
CA LYS A 31 -7.14 -2.20 12.42
C LYS A 31 -5.76 -2.72 12.84
N THR A 32 -5.47 -2.75 14.14
CA THR A 32 -4.19 -3.26 14.67
C THR A 32 -4.07 -4.78 14.61
N ASN A 33 -5.15 -5.56 14.74
CA ASN A 33 -5.05 -7.03 14.77
C ASN A 33 -4.64 -7.68 13.44
N ILE A 34 -5.13 -7.17 12.30
CA ILE A 34 -4.70 -7.64 10.97
C ILE A 34 -3.26 -7.19 10.67
N PHE A 35 -2.92 -5.97 11.08
CA PHE A 35 -1.60 -5.38 10.88
C PHE A 35 -0.51 -6.10 11.70
N ILE A 36 -0.78 -6.41 12.98
CA ILE A 36 0.15 -7.12 13.88
C ILE A 36 0.36 -8.57 13.44
N ARG A 37 -0.67 -9.23 12.88
CA ARG A 37 -0.56 -10.63 12.44
C ARG A 37 0.31 -10.81 11.20
N CYS A 38 0.37 -9.82 10.29
CA CYS A 38 1.26 -9.85 9.12
C CYS A 38 2.71 -9.50 9.49
N ILE A 39 2.90 -8.58 10.43
CA ILE A 39 4.21 -8.14 10.94
C ILE A 39 5.05 -9.32 11.47
N LYS A 40 4.40 -10.32 12.10
CA LYS A 40 5.09 -11.44 12.75
C LYS A 40 5.80 -12.40 11.77
N MET A 41 5.47 -12.37 10.48
CA MET A 41 6.02 -13.34 9.50
C MET A 41 7.23 -12.83 8.70
N ASN A 42 7.52 -11.52 8.67
CA ASN A 42 8.60 -10.97 7.82
C ASN A 42 9.63 -10.08 8.54
N LEU A 43 9.45 -9.75 9.83
CA LEU A 43 10.43 -8.92 10.56
C LEU A 43 11.67 -9.67 11.06
N LEU A 44 11.71 -11.00 10.99
CA LEU A 44 12.79 -11.81 11.59
C LEU A 44 14.06 -11.95 10.73
N LYS A 45 14.13 -11.32 9.54
CA LYS A 45 15.28 -11.47 8.61
C LYS A 45 15.85 -10.15 8.08
N CYS A 46 15.65 -9.04 8.77
CA CYS A 46 16.07 -7.74 8.27
C CYS A 46 17.48 -7.34 8.76
N SER A 47 18.42 -7.18 7.83
CA SER A 47 19.79 -6.67 8.09
C SER A 47 19.91 -5.15 7.98
N THR A 48 18.79 -4.43 7.83
CA THR A 48 18.73 -2.96 7.86
C THR A 48 18.36 -2.50 9.27
N ASP A 49 18.84 -1.32 9.66
CA ASP A 49 18.57 -0.74 10.99
C ASP A 49 17.06 -0.80 11.29
N CYS A 50 16.68 -1.69 12.21
CA CYS A 50 15.30 -1.97 12.55
C CYS A 50 14.57 -0.69 13.02
N ARG A 51 15.29 0.27 13.59
CA ARG A 51 14.75 1.57 14.01
C ARG A 51 14.26 2.40 12.82
N SER A 52 15.00 2.38 11.71
CA SER A 52 14.65 3.11 10.49
C SER A 52 13.38 2.55 9.81
N LEU A 53 13.21 1.22 9.81
CA LEU A 53 12.04 0.57 9.23
C LEU A 53 10.79 0.76 10.08
N VAL A 54 10.91 0.60 11.40
CA VAL A 54 9.81 0.86 12.34
C VAL A 54 9.32 2.29 12.17
N ARG A 55 10.23 3.26 12.07
CA ARG A 55 9.90 4.66 11.81
C ARG A 55 9.14 4.85 10.49
N LEU A 56 9.61 4.26 9.39
CA LEU A 56 8.94 4.36 8.08
C LEU A 56 7.51 3.81 8.12
N VAL A 57 7.31 2.67 8.78
CA VAL A 57 5.97 2.06 8.93
C VAL A 57 5.06 2.94 9.80
N HIS A 58 5.60 3.55 10.86
CA HIS A 58 4.84 4.49 11.70
C HIS A 58 4.46 5.79 10.97
N GLU A 59 5.39 6.37 10.20
CA GLU A 59 5.16 7.63 9.49
C GLU A 59 4.20 7.47 8.30
N LYS A 60 4.14 6.27 7.70
CA LYS A 60 3.29 5.96 6.55
C LYS A 60 2.41 4.75 6.83
N SER A 61 1.73 4.75 7.98
CA SER A 61 0.90 3.63 8.42
C SER A 61 -0.42 3.51 7.67
N ASP A 62 -0.96 4.63 7.22
CA ASP A 62 -2.28 4.69 6.60
C ASP A 62 -2.18 4.60 5.07
N PRO A 63 -2.97 3.71 4.43
CA PRO A 63 -3.10 3.70 2.98
C PRO A 63 -3.72 5.01 2.47
N GLU A 64 -3.24 5.52 1.34
CA GLU A 64 -3.82 6.67 0.65
C GLU A 64 -5.31 6.45 0.29
N TYR A 65 -5.67 5.21 -0.09
CA TYR A 65 -7.02 4.81 -0.47
C TYR A 65 -7.54 3.61 0.36
N PRO A 66 -8.02 3.84 1.60
CA PRO A 66 -8.40 2.77 2.53
C PRO A 66 -9.50 1.83 2.02
N GLN A 67 -10.40 2.28 1.15
CA GLN A 67 -11.47 1.47 0.54
C GLN A 67 -10.94 0.30 -0.30
N TYR A 68 -9.68 0.37 -0.72
CA TYR A 68 -9.01 -0.63 -1.55
C TYR A 68 -8.02 -1.51 -0.77
N THR A 69 -8.17 -1.57 0.56
CA THR A 69 -7.31 -2.41 1.42
C THR A 69 -7.45 -3.90 1.12
N SER A 70 -8.65 -4.37 0.78
CA SER A 70 -8.87 -5.78 0.45
C SER A 70 -8.46 -6.10 -0.98
N PHE A 71 -7.92 -7.30 -1.21
CA PHE A 71 -7.59 -7.76 -2.55
C PHE A 71 -8.82 -7.73 -3.49
N LEU A 72 -9.97 -8.19 -3.01
CA LEU A 72 -11.20 -8.22 -3.82
C LEU A 72 -11.69 -6.82 -4.20
N SER A 73 -11.58 -5.83 -3.30
CA SER A 73 -11.98 -4.46 -3.65
C SER A 73 -11.06 -3.84 -4.70
N ARG A 74 -9.77 -4.24 -4.75
CA ARG A 74 -8.86 -3.86 -5.85
C ARG A 74 -9.18 -4.61 -7.13
N LEU A 75 -9.31 -5.93 -7.07
CA LEU A 75 -9.58 -6.76 -8.24
C LEU A 75 -10.84 -6.32 -8.98
N LYS A 76 -11.90 -5.94 -8.23
CA LYS A 76 -13.14 -5.41 -8.79
C LYS A 76 -12.95 -4.17 -9.69
N THR A 77 -11.93 -3.37 -9.44
CA THR A 77 -11.65 -2.19 -10.30
C THR A 77 -11.24 -2.58 -11.71
N PHE A 78 -10.76 -3.81 -11.91
CA PHE A 78 -10.30 -4.31 -13.21
C PHE A 78 -11.43 -4.94 -14.05
N ASP A 79 -12.70 -4.85 -13.64
CA ASP A 79 -13.83 -5.35 -14.44
C ASP A 79 -13.95 -4.64 -15.80
N SER A 80 -13.50 -3.39 -15.89
CA SER A 80 -13.44 -2.58 -17.12
C SER A 80 -12.03 -2.47 -17.71
N HIS A 81 -11.07 -3.28 -17.24
CA HIS A 81 -9.70 -3.25 -17.72
C HIS A 81 -9.59 -3.76 -19.16
N PRO A 82 -8.75 -3.16 -20.03
CA PRO A 82 -8.63 -3.61 -21.41
C PRO A 82 -8.21 -5.09 -21.51
N PRO A 83 -8.86 -5.92 -22.36
CA PRO A 83 -8.53 -7.33 -22.49
C PRO A 83 -7.12 -7.63 -23.02
N ARG A 84 -6.47 -6.62 -23.62
CA ARG A 84 -5.14 -6.73 -24.26
C ARG A 84 -4.03 -6.09 -23.43
N SER A 85 -4.24 -5.88 -22.14
CA SER A 85 -3.15 -5.46 -21.26
C SER A 85 -2.10 -6.56 -21.15
N TYR A 86 -0.82 -6.19 -21.18
CA TYR A 86 0.25 -7.17 -21.00
C TYR A 86 0.26 -7.81 -19.61
N GLN A 87 -0.07 -7.02 -18.59
CA GLN A 87 -0.04 -7.48 -17.21
C GLN A 87 -1.39 -8.03 -16.77
N ASP A 88 -1.35 -9.16 -16.06
CA ASP A 88 -2.53 -9.83 -15.53
C ASP A 88 -3.16 -9.02 -14.39
N LYS A 89 -4.50 -8.93 -14.39
CA LYS A 89 -5.25 -8.15 -13.39
C LYS A 89 -5.11 -8.68 -11.97
N TYR A 90 -4.90 -9.99 -11.79
CA TYR A 90 -4.69 -10.58 -10.47
C TYR A 90 -3.31 -10.17 -9.94
N SER A 91 -2.27 -10.21 -10.78
CA SER A 91 -0.93 -9.72 -10.43
C SER A 91 -0.92 -8.22 -10.09
N LEU A 92 -1.63 -7.40 -10.87
CA LEU A 92 -1.78 -5.96 -10.59
C LEU A 92 -2.47 -5.72 -9.23
N ALA A 93 -3.62 -6.37 -8.99
CA ALA A 93 -4.35 -6.25 -7.73
C ALA A 93 -3.55 -6.80 -6.53
N GLU A 94 -2.78 -7.88 -6.71
CA GLU A 94 -1.91 -8.42 -5.67
C GLU A 94 -0.77 -7.46 -5.32
N CYS A 95 -0.21 -6.76 -6.30
CA CYS A 95 0.83 -5.72 -6.09
C CYS A 95 0.29 -4.42 -5.47
N GLY A 96 -1.00 -4.39 -5.12
CA GLY A 96 -1.62 -3.25 -4.47
C GLY A 96 -2.12 -2.20 -5.45
N PHE A 97 -2.25 -2.53 -6.74
CA PHE A 97 -2.78 -1.60 -7.73
C PHE A 97 -4.30 -1.69 -7.86
N ILE A 98 -4.93 -0.55 -8.15
CA ILE A 98 -6.28 -0.41 -8.67
C ILE A 98 -6.22 0.10 -10.10
N TYR A 99 -7.21 -0.24 -10.91
CA TYR A 99 -7.35 0.34 -12.24
C TYR A 99 -7.98 1.74 -12.16
N SER A 100 -7.38 2.71 -12.85
CA SER A 100 -7.86 4.10 -12.86
C SER A 100 -9.04 4.31 -13.84
N GLY A 101 -9.32 3.36 -14.73
CA GLY A 101 -10.37 3.48 -15.75
C GLY A 101 -9.88 4.00 -17.11
N THR A 102 -8.61 4.36 -17.25
CA THR A 102 -8.03 4.88 -18.50
C THR A 102 -6.86 4.03 -18.96
N LYS A 103 -6.88 3.55 -20.21
CA LYS A 103 -5.80 2.74 -20.83
C LYS A 103 -5.35 1.58 -19.93
N ASP A 104 -4.07 1.48 -19.63
CA ASP A 104 -3.44 0.54 -18.71
C ASP A 104 -2.93 1.25 -17.44
N LEU A 105 -3.46 2.45 -17.15
CA LEU A 105 -3.08 3.24 -15.98
C LEU A 105 -3.61 2.58 -14.71
N VAL A 106 -2.70 2.31 -13.79
CA VAL A 106 -3.00 1.74 -12.48
C VAL A 106 -2.43 2.60 -11.37
N GLN A 107 -3.05 2.56 -10.19
CA GLN A 107 -2.66 3.34 -9.03
C GLN A 107 -2.48 2.47 -7.79
N CYS A 108 -1.39 2.62 -7.05
CA CYS A 108 -1.21 1.90 -5.80
C CYS A 108 -2.16 2.46 -4.74
N TYR A 109 -2.98 1.60 -4.15
CA TYR A 109 -3.93 2.02 -3.11
C TYR A 109 -3.24 2.57 -1.84
N TYR A 110 -1.99 2.18 -1.61
CA TYR A 110 -1.29 2.50 -0.37
C TYR A 110 -0.43 3.74 -0.51
N CYS A 111 0.41 3.80 -1.54
CA CYS A 111 1.38 4.88 -1.71
C CYS A 111 1.01 5.91 -2.80
N GLY A 112 -0.11 5.71 -3.49
CA GLY A 112 -0.59 6.59 -4.56
C GLY A 112 0.20 6.53 -5.86
N LEU A 113 1.22 5.67 -5.98
CA LEU A 113 2.04 5.52 -7.18
C LEU A 113 1.17 5.20 -8.41
N LEU A 114 1.29 6.01 -9.45
CA LEU A 114 0.65 5.79 -10.75
C LEU A 114 1.63 5.13 -11.73
N LEU A 115 1.20 4.08 -12.43
CA LEU A 115 1.96 3.41 -13.47
C LEU A 115 1.14 3.21 -14.75
N VAL A 116 1.73 3.56 -15.89
CA VAL A 116 1.11 3.47 -17.24
C VAL A 116 2.14 2.99 -18.27
N ASN A 117 1.68 2.59 -19.46
CA ASN A 117 2.50 2.11 -20.57
C ASN A 117 3.32 0.86 -20.19
N TRP A 118 2.64 -0.15 -19.65
CA TRP A 118 3.22 -1.43 -19.28
C TRP A 118 3.80 -2.14 -20.51
N GLY A 119 5.03 -2.63 -20.38
CA GLY A 119 5.65 -3.53 -21.35
C GLY A 119 5.30 -4.98 -21.08
N GLU A 120 5.51 -5.84 -22.07
CA GLU A 120 5.29 -7.29 -21.96
C GLU A 120 6.15 -7.93 -20.85
N ASN A 121 7.42 -7.51 -20.75
CA ASN A 121 8.40 -8.04 -19.79
C ASN A 121 8.43 -7.28 -18.45
N ASP A 122 7.46 -6.39 -18.20
CA ASP A 122 7.44 -5.60 -16.97
C ASP A 122 6.89 -6.40 -15.79
N GLU A 123 7.76 -6.79 -14.86
CA GLU A 123 7.33 -7.42 -13.61
C GLU A 123 6.70 -6.41 -12.63
N VAL A 124 5.42 -6.59 -12.30
CA VAL A 124 4.60 -5.62 -11.55
C VAL A 124 5.25 -5.20 -10.21
N TRP A 125 5.72 -6.18 -9.43
CA TRP A 125 6.38 -5.91 -8.15
C TRP A 125 7.70 -5.17 -8.31
N GLN A 126 8.47 -5.48 -9.35
CA GLN A 126 9.73 -4.81 -9.62
C GLN A 126 9.48 -3.36 -10.05
N GLN A 127 8.51 -3.13 -10.95
CA GLN A 127 8.13 -1.77 -11.37
C GLN A 127 7.69 -0.92 -10.17
N HIS A 128 6.90 -1.48 -9.26
CA HIS A 128 6.51 -0.79 -8.04
C HIS A 128 7.75 -0.37 -7.20
N VAL A 129 8.73 -1.27 -7.03
CA VAL A 129 9.96 -0.94 -6.29
C VAL A 129 10.82 0.09 -7.03
N VAL A 130 10.98 -0.04 -8.34
CA VAL A 130 11.78 0.87 -9.16
C VAL A 130 11.23 2.29 -9.07
N HIS A 131 9.90 2.45 -9.11
CA HIS A 131 9.25 3.76 -9.10
C HIS A 131 8.94 4.30 -7.70
N ASN A 132 8.70 3.44 -6.70
CA ASN A 132 8.52 3.87 -5.31
C ASN A 132 9.00 2.81 -4.29
N PRO A 133 10.31 2.76 -4.01
CA PRO A 133 10.88 1.76 -3.10
C PRO A 133 10.56 2.01 -1.63
N LYS A 134 9.94 3.14 -1.29
CA LYS A 134 9.53 3.49 0.08
C LYS A 134 8.06 3.13 0.35
N CYS A 135 7.40 2.44 -0.57
CA CYS A 135 6.04 1.96 -0.38
C CYS A 135 6.00 0.95 0.77
N VAL A 136 5.31 1.31 1.86
CA VAL A 136 5.16 0.44 3.03
C VAL A 136 4.40 -0.84 2.68
N TYR A 137 3.44 -0.79 1.75
CA TYR A 137 2.77 -2.01 1.27
C TYR A 137 3.75 -3.02 0.68
N VAL A 138 4.64 -2.58 -0.21
CA VAL A 138 5.67 -3.45 -0.81
C VAL A 138 6.63 -3.95 0.25
N LEU A 139 7.05 -3.09 1.18
CA LEU A 139 7.92 -3.47 2.29
C LEU A 139 7.29 -4.58 3.16
N LEU A 140 6.01 -4.45 3.51
CA LEU A 140 5.32 -5.43 4.35
C LEU A 140 5.06 -6.75 3.60
N TYR A 141 4.71 -6.67 2.31
CA TYR A 141 4.35 -7.83 1.50
C TYR A 141 5.56 -8.62 0.98
N LYS A 142 6.59 -7.94 0.48
CA LYS A 142 7.77 -8.54 -0.16
C LYS A 142 9.04 -8.50 0.70
N GLY A 143 9.10 -7.61 1.69
CA GLY A 143 10.26 -7.47 2.57
C GLY A 143 11.36 -6.55 2.02
N ALA A 144 12.25 -6.10 2.91
CA ALA A 144 13.32 -5.17 2.57
C ALA A 144 14.40 -5.77 1.64
N GLN A 145 14.70 -7.07 1.77
CA GLN A 145 15.69 -7.73 0.90
C GLN A 145 15.27 -7.71 -0.57
N PHE A 146 13.99 -7.95 -0.84
CA PHE A 146 13.44 -7.84 -2.20
C PHE A 146 13.64 -6.42 -2.76
N ILE A 147 13.33 -5.40 -1.97
CA ILE A 147 13.51 -3.99 -2.37
C ILE A 147 14.97 -3.69 -2.69
N THR A 148 15.90 -4.15 -1.85
CA THR A 148 17.34 -3.95 -2.06
C THR A 148 17.84 -4.66 -3.32
N ASN A 149 17.43 -5.91 -3.55
CA ASN A 149 17.85 -6.68 -4.73
C ASN A 149 17.39 -6.01 -6.03
N VAL A 150 16.11 -5.64 -6.12
CA VAL A 150 15.58 -4.97 -7.32
C VAL A 150 16.28 -3.63 -7.58
N LYS A 151 16.60 -2.87 -6.53
CA LYS A 151 17.39 -1.63 -6.69
C LYS A 151 18.78 -1.88 -7.24
N ASN A 152 19.47 -2.90 -6.73
CA ASN A 152 20.81 -3.24 -7.18
C ASN A 152 20.79 -3.69 -8.64
N GLU A 153 19.88 -4.60 -9.00
CA GLU A 153 19.67 -5.05 -10.38
C GLU A 153 19.38 -3.86 -11.32
N PHE A 154 18.50 -2.95 -10.92
CA PHE A 154 18.19 -1.77 -11.73
C PHE A 154 19.39 -0.84 -11.90
N ASN A 155 20.19 -0.62 -10.84
CA ASN A 155 21.40 0.19 -10.89
C ASN A 155 22.47 -0.45 -11.78
N ASP A 156 22.67 -1.77 -11.69
CA ASP A 156 23.62 -2.51 -12.52
C ASP A 156 23.24 -2.39 -14.00
N ILE A 157 21.96 -2.57 -14.33
CA ILE A 157 21.44 -2.39 -15.68
C ILE A 157 21.67 -0.95 -16.18
N ARG A 158 21.43 0.06 -15.33
CA ARG A 158 21.65 1.47 -15.68
C ARG A 158 23.13 1.78 -15.91
N ASN A 159 24.03 1.24 -15.06
CA ASN A 159 25.47 1.43 -15.17
C ASN A 159 26.03 0.75 -16.42
N ASN A 160 25.53 -0.44 -16.77
CA ASN A 160 25.92 -1.15 -17.98
C ASN A 160 25.41 -0.46 -19.26
N ARG A 161 24.22 0.17 -19.23
CA ARG A 161 23.68 0.97 -20.35
C ARG A 161 24.38 2.32 -20.55
N GLY A 162 25.22 2.77 -19.61
CA GLY A 162 26.09 3.94 -19.81
C GLY A 162 27.12 3.77 -20.94
N ASN A 163 27.21 2.58 -21.55
CA ASN A 163 28.10 2.25 -22.66
C ASN A 163 27.36 1.94 -23.99
N SER A 164 26.03 2.04 -24.03
CA SER A 164 25.24 1.82 -25.26
C SER A 164 23.98 2.70 -25.28
N ASN A 165 23.89 3.55 -26.30
CA ASN A 165 22.77 4.46 -26.57
C ASN A 165 21.52 3.68 -26.95
N ASP A 166 20.73 3.18 -26.00
CA ASP A 166 19.38 2.68 -26.30
C ASP A 166 18.32 3.10 -25.27
N GLN A 167 17.23 3.63 -25.83
CA GLN A 167 16.09 4.24 -25.15
C GLN A 167 15.23 3.21 -24.41
N VAL A 168 15.44 3.02 -23.10
CA VAL A 168 14.46 2.32 -22.24
C VAL A 168 14.28 3.10 -20.94
N HIS A 169 13.89 4.37 -21.06
CA HIS A 169 13.33 5.19 -19.98
C HIS A 169 12.06 5.87 -20.52
N ARG A 170 11.04 5.06 -20.84
CA ARG A 170 9.73 5.61 -21.20
C ARG A 170 9.02 5.98 -19.90
N CYS A 171 8.64 7.25 -19.77
CA CYS A 171 7.92 7.79 -18.62
C CYS A 171 6.74 6.88 -18.25
N LYS A 172 6.77 6.27 -17.04
CA LYS A 172 5.68 5.39 -16.54
C LYS A 172 4.82 6.08 -15.48
N THR A 173 5.19 7.27 -15.02
CA THR A 173 4.42 8.09 -14.09
C THR A 173 3.94 9.33 -14.87
N GLU A 174 2.63 9.57 -14.92
CA GLU A 174 2.05 10.83 -15.42
C GLU A 174 2.24 11.97 -14.41
#